data_AF-A0A7W1YXX2-F1
#
_entry.id   AF-A0A7W1YXX2-F1
#
_cell.length_a   1.000
_cell.length_b   1.000
_cell.length_c   1.000
_cell.angle_alpha   90.00
_cell.angle_beta   90.00
_cell.angle_gamma   90.00
#
_symmetry.space_group_name_H-M   'P 1'
#
loop_
_entity.id
_entity.type
_entity.pdbx_description
1 polymer ?
#
loop_
_entity_poly.entity_id
_entity_poly.type
_entity_poly.pdbx_seq_one_letter_code
_entity_poly.pdbx_strand_id
1 'polypeptide(L)'
;MQNFTAMGANSNDIRTVTFTKSAASGAGVVYNLGANGAALFANTTTADQSSFMCHANGGGVLFHDSATAERAVFVLDGGAGAGNFGGGVSFFDNSTSASAVFTINASTADSHDNFGTSGSVNFYDGSTVGDGFLVAEGGMVAGAAGGAISFYEFSNAGIALLVANGGQNGGLGGVISISSQASGGTARVEIFGDGTLVTNGIASVVIGSLEGDGILI
;
A
#
# COMPACT_ATOMS: atom_id res chain seq x y z
N MET A 1 24.07 -4.27 -7.20
CA MET A 1 22.88 -3.94 -6.39
C MET A 1 23.36 -3.20 -5.17
N GLN A 2 22.88 -1.96 -4.97
CA GLN A 2 23.18 -1.19 -3.75
C GLN A 2 22.04 -1.42 -2.78
N ASN A 3 22.35 -1.71 -1.51
CA ASN A 3 21.37 -1.96 -0.46
C ASN A 3 21.54 -0.90 0.63
N PHE A 4 20.46 -0.20 0.95
CA PHE A 4 20.39 0.71 2.09
C PHE A 4 19.44 0.12 3.13
N THR A 5 19.78 0.30 4.41
CA THR A 5 18.94 -0.14 5.53
C THR A 5 18.65 1.06 6.41
N ALA A 6 17.37 1.30 6.67
CA ALA A 6 16.92 2.28 7.64
C ALA A 6 16.14 1.54 8.74
N MET A 7 16.66 1.56 9.97
CA MET A 7 16.08 0.87 11.12
C MET A 7 16.33 1.67 12.40
N GLY A 8 15.26 1.97 13.12
CA GLY A 8 15.29 2.53 14.44
C GLY A 8 15.75 1.54 15.50
N ALA A 9 16.51 2.01 16.49
CA ALA A 9 16.87 1.18 17.64
C ALA A 9 15.68 0.93 18.61
N ASN A 10 14.67 1.79 18.60
CA ASN A 10 13.46 1.71 19.43
C ASN A 10 12.37 2.64 18.87
N SER A 11 11.19 2.69 19.52
CA SER A 11 10.02 3.49 19.10
C SER A 11 10.26 5.00 19.02
N ASN A 12 11.34 5.52 19.60
CA ASN A 12 11.69 6.94 19.56
C ASN A 12 12.79 7.28 18.54
N ASP A 13 13.34 6.28 17.84
CA ASP A 13 14.44 6.45 16.89
C ASP A 13 13.95 6.17 15.47
N ILE A 14 13.36 7.18 14.81
CA ILE A 14 12.94 7.04 13.41
C ILE A 14 14.16 7.29 12.51
N ARG A 15 14.44 6.35 11.60
CA ARG A 15 15.49 6.49 10.59
C ARG A 15 14.88 6.78 9.24
N THR A 16 14.97 8.04 8.82
CA THR A 16 14.40 8.48 7.53
C THR A 16 15.50 8.73 6.49
N VAL A 17 15.32 8.15 5.31
CA VAL A 17 16.02 8.56 4.09
C VAL A 17 15.12 9.57 3.37
N THR A 18 15.59 10.80 3.16
CA THR A 18 14.78 11.86 2.56
C THR A 18 15.28 12.26 1.18
N PHE A 19 14.40 12.18 0.20
CA PHE A 19 14.56 12.71 -1.15
C PHE A 19 13.73 14.00 -1.27
N THR A 20 14.35 15.07 -1.77
CA THR A 20 13.67 16.37 -2.01
C THR A 20 14.04 16.96 -3.36
N LYS A 21 13.35 18.03 -3.74
CA LYS A 21 13.52 18.72 -5.03
C LYS A 21 13.23 17.76 -6.19
N SER A 22 14.25 17.34 -6.92
CA SER A 22 14.16 16.47 -8.08
C SER A 22 15.05 15.23 -7.95
N ALA A 23 15.36 14.83 -6.70
CA ALA A 23 16.20 13.66 -6.44
C ALA A 23 15.49 12.35 -6.84
N ALA A 24 16.29 11.36 -7.23
CA ALA A 24 15.84 10.00 -7.51
C ALA A 24 16.46 9.02 -6.50
N SER A 25 15.70 8.00 -6.08
CA SER A 25 16.24 6.94 -5.22
C SER A 25 17.11 5.92 -5.94
N GLY A 26 17.09 5.95 -7.27
CA GLY A 26 17.99 5.23 -8.16
C GLY A 26 17.47 3.86 -8.59
N ALA A 27 17.60 3.57 -9.89
CA ALA A 27 17.26 2.27 -10.47
C ALA A 27 18.10 1.11 -9.88
N GLY A 28 17.42 0.02 -9.49
CA GLY A 28 18.06 -1.20 -8.99
C GLY A 28 18.69 -1.09 -7.59
N VAL A 29 18.29 -0.06 -6.83
CA VAL A 29 18.64 0.11 -5.41
C VAL A 29 17.56 -0.55 -4.55
N VAL A 30 17.98 -1.27 -3.52
CA VAL A 30 17.06 -1.87 -2.54
C VAL A 30 17.12 -1.10 -1.21
N TYR A 31 15.96 -0.70 -0.72
CA TYR A 31 15.78 -0.05 0.58
C TYR A 31 15.07 -1.03 1.53
N ASN A 32 15.79 -1.48 2.56
CA ASN A 32 15.24 -2.30 3.63
C ASN A 32 14.81 -1.39 4.77
N LEU A 33 13.51 -1.17 4.90
CA LEU A 33 12.90 -0.28 5.89
C LEU A 33 12.32 -1.15 7.01
N GLY A 34 13.11 -1.32 8.06
CA GLY A 34 12.70 -2.10 9.24
C GLY A 34 11.88 -1.29 10.23
N ALA A 35 11.88 -1.71 11.50
CA ALA A 35 11.18 -1.01 12.57
C ALA A 35 11.54 0.49 12.59
N ASN A 36 10.54 1.37 12.47
CA ASN A 36 10.70 2.83 12.39
C ASN A 36 11.67 3.32 11.28
N GLY A 37 11.89 2.50 10.26
CA GLY A 37 12.62 2.86 9.05
C GLY A 37 11.68 3.54 8.05
N ALA A 38 12.09 4.68 7.51
CA ALA A 38 11.26 5.43 6.59
C ALA A 38 12.03 5.91 5.35
N ALA A 39 11.32 6.04 4.24
CA ALA A 39 11.74 6.85 3.10
C ALA A 39 10.70 7.94 2.84
N LEU A 40 11.16 9.18 2.65
CA LEU A 40 10.31 10.33 2.36
C LEU A 40 10.68 10.92 1.00
N PHE A 41 9.68 11.02 0.13
CA PHE A 41 9.75 11.65 -1.18
C PHE A 41 8.86 12.90 -1.19
N ALA A 42 9.46 14.07 -1.41
CA ALA A 42 8.74 15.33 -1.49
C ALA A 42 9.08 16.09 -2.78
N ASN A 43 8.35 17.16 -3.06
CA ASN A 43 8.45 17.99 -4.25
C ASN A 43 8.20 17.20 -5.55
N THR A 44 9.17 17.12 -6.45
CA THR A 44 9.07 16.41 -7.74
C THR A 44 10.06 15.25 -7.78
N THR A 45 10.22 14.55 -6.65
CA THR A 45 11.17 13.43 -6.53
C THR A 45 10.62 12.15 -7.12
N THR A 46 11.51 11.21 -7.44
CA THR A 46 11.13 9.90 -7.99
C THR A 46 11.73 8.73 -7.21
N ALA A 47 10.95 7.68 -7.01
CA ALA A 47 11.47 6.39 -6.57
C ALA A 47 12.15 5.61 -7.70
N ASP A 48 12.06 6.06 -8.96
CA ASP A 48 12.68 5.47 -10.15
C ASP A 48 12.30 3.98 -10.26
N GLN A 49 13.28 3.09 -10.44
CA GLN A 49 13.13 1.64 -10.47
C GLN A 49 13.76 0.97 -9.23
N SER A 50 13.63 1.59 -8.06
CA SER A 50 14.11 1.02 -6.80
C SER A 50 13.15 -0.03 -6.25
N SER A 51 13.61 -0.79 -5.25
CA SER A 51 12.79 -1.73 -4.51
C SER A 51 12.76 -1.36 -3.04
N PHE A 52 11.57 -1.35 -2.43
CA PHE A 52 11.38 -1.10 -1.01
C PHE A 52 10.82 -2.35 -0.34
N MET A 53 11.54 -2.82 0.67
CA MET A 53 11.05 -3.83 1.60
C MET A 53 10.63 -3.09 2.87
N CYS A 54 9.33 -2.88 3.02
CA CYS A 54 8.73 -2.23 4.18
C CYS A 54 8.33 -3.31 5.17
N HIS A 55 9.18 -3.54 6.18
CA HIS A 55 8.93 -4.57 7.17
C HIS A 55 7.95 -4.11 8.25
N ALA A 56 7.45 -5.07 9.03
CA ALA A 56 6.63 -4.82 10.20
C ALA A 56 7.26 -3.84 11.21
N ASN A 57 6.42 -3.28 12.07
CA ASN A 57 6.73 -2.24 13.06
C ASN A 57 7.09 -0.88 12.44
N GLY A 58 6.36 -0.48 11.40
CA GLY A 58 6.39 0.89 10.87
C GLY A 58 7.46 1.16 9.82
N GLY A 59 7.90 0.14 9.07
CA GLY A 59 8.62 0.35 7.82
C GLY A 59 7.72 1.14 6.85
N GLY A 60 8.11 2.37 6.48
CA GLY A 60 7.21 3.31 5.81
C GLY A 60 7.80 4.02 4.61
N VAL A 61 7.01 4.21 3.55
CA VAL A 61 7.37 5.14 2.46
C VAL A 61 6.28 6.20 2.35
N LEU A 62 6.69 7.47 2.26
CA LEU A 62 5.79 8.61 2.15
C LEU A 62 6.09 9.37 0.86
N PHE A 63 5.05 9.65 0.08
CA PHE A 63 5.11 10.51 -1.10
C PHE A 63 4.23 11.75 -0.90
N HIS A 64 4.80 12.93 -1.09
CA HIS A 64 4.16 14.24 -0.94
C HIS A 64 4.35 15.12 -2.18
N ASP A 65 3.64 16.25 -2.21
CA ASP A 65 3.63 17.24 -3.29
C ASP A 65 3.28 16.63 -4.66
N SER A 66 4.27 16.42 -5.53
CA SER A 66 4.14 15.83 -6.87
C SER A 66 5.17 14.71 -7.06
N ALA A 67 5.59 14.07 -5.97
CA ALA A 67 6.52 12.96 -6.02
C ALA A 67 5.89 11.73 -6.68
N THR A 68 6.72 10.90 -7.32
CA THR A 68 6.28 9.73 -8.08
C THR A 68 7.01 8.47 -7.66
N ALA A 69 6.29 7.35 -7.55
CA ALA A 69 6.92 6.05 -7.37
C ALA A 69 7.47 5.46 -8.70
N GLU A 70 7.15 6.08 -9.84
CA GLU A 70 7.50 5.65 -11.20
C GLU A 70 7.30 4.16 -11.46
N ARG A 71 8.37 3.35 -11.35
CA ARG A 71 8.37 1.91 -11.64
C ARG A 71 8.97 1.14 -10.47
N ALA A 72 8.94 1.72 -9.27
CA ALA A 72 9.44 1.09 -8.07
C ALA A 72 8.60 -0.14 -7.70
N VAL A 73 9.24 -1.06 -6.98
CA VAL A 73 8.62 -2.27 -6.47
C VAL A 73 8.54 -2.19 -4.95
N PHE A 74 7.37 -2.45 -4.40
CA PHE A 74 7.13 -2.40 -2.96
C PHE A 74 6.65 -3.76 -2.47
N VAL A 75 7.29 -4.24 -1.41
CA VAL A 75 6.83 -5.40 -0.64
C VAL A 75 6.56 -4.91 0.78
N LEU A 76 5.29 -4.98 1.19
CA LEU A 76 4.82 -4.49 2.48
C LEU A 76 4.47 -5.67 3.36
N ASP A 77 5.29 -5.93 4.38
CA ASP A 77 5.06 -7.05 5.29
C ASP A 77 3.92 -6.72 6.27
N GLY A 78 3.05 -7.69 6.54
CA GLY A 78 2.16 -7.59 7.68
C GLY A 78 2.90 -7.72 9.01
N GLY A 79 2.34 -7.09 10.04
CA GLY A 79 2.70 -7.21 11.43
C GLY A 79 2.66 -8.64 11.96
N ALA A 80 3.58 -8.93 12.89
CA ALA A 80 3.74 -10.22 13.53
C ALA A 80 3.07 -10.26 14.92
N GLY A 81 1.76 -10.03 14.98
CA GLY A 81 0.96 -10.13 16.21
C GLY A 81 0.17 -8.88 16.57
N ALA A 82 -0.71 -9.02 17.56
CA ALA A 82 -1.56 -7.94 18.05
C ALA A 82 -0.73 -6.71 18.46
N GLY A 83 -1.07 -5.55 17.88
CA GLY A 83 -0.42 -4.26 18.16
C GLY A 83 0.83 -3.96 17.32
N ASN A 84 1.31 -4.89 16.49
CA ASN A 84 2.42 -4.64 15.57
C ASN A 84 1.88 -4.12 14.24
N PHE A 85 2.30 -2.92 13.84
CA PHE A 85 1.90 -2.34 12.56
C PHE A 85 2.58 -3.06 11.39
N GLY A 86 1.89 -3.20 10.26
CA GLY A 86 2.52 -3.64 9.02
C GLY A 86 3.41 -2.56 8.40
N GLY A 87 4.08 -2.92 7.32
CA GLY A 87 4.74 -1.97 6.43
C GLY A 87 3.71 -1.13 5.67
N GLY A 88 4.02 0.14 5.45
CA GLY A 88 3.08 1.10 4.87
C GLY A 88 3.67 1.91 3.73
N VAL A 89 2.85 2.24 2.75
CA VAL A 89 3.13 3.31 1.78
C VAL A 89 1.95 4.25 1.75
N SER A 90 2.22 5.55 1.83
CA SER A 90 1.17 6.57 1.70
C SER A 90 1.52 7.63 0.68
N PHE A 91 0.52 7.99 -0.12
CA PHE A 91 0.57 9.04 -1.14
C PHE A 91 -0.37 10.18 -0.72
N PHE A 92 0.16 11.40 -0.71
CA PHE A 92 -0.56 12.64 -0.35
C PHE A 92 -0.47 13.67 -1.47
N ASP A 93 -1.18 14.78 -1.31
CA ASP A 93 -1.17 15.92 -2.23
C ASP A 93 -1.51 15.49 -3.68
N ASN A 94 -0.62 15.73 -4.65
CA ASN A 94 -0.76 15.32 -6.06
C ASN A 94 0.27 14.24 -6.45
N SER A 95 0.76 13.48 -5.46
CA SER A 95 1.73 12.41 -5.72
C SER A 95 1.11 11.24 -6.49
N THR A 96 1.96 10.40 -7.10
CA THR A 96 1.48 9.28 -7.92
C THR A 96 2.29 8.01 -7.73
N SER A 97 1.61 6.85 -7.75
CA SER A 97 2.31 5.56 -7.83
C SER A 97 2.82 5.26 -9.23
N ALA A 98 2.34 5.99 -10.25
CA ALA A 98 2.59 5.74 -11.67
C ALA A 98 2.39 4.26 -12.05
N SER A 99 3.44 3.59 -12.53
CA SER A 99 3.43 2.17 -12.94
C SER A 99 4.08 1.26 -11.89
N ALA A 100 4.14 1.69 -10.62
CA ALA A 100 4.75 0.91 -9.54
C ALA A 100 3.96 -0.37 -9.25
N VAL A 101 4.67 -1.35 -8.68
CA VAL A 101 4.13 -2.67 -8.32
C VAL A 101 4.15 -2.84 -6.82
N PHE A 102 3.03 -3.26 -6.24
CA PHE A 102 2.86 -3.44 -4.81
C PHE A 102 2.39 -4.86 -4.49
N THR A 103 3.15 -5.55 -3.64
CA THR A 103 2.71 -6.75 -2.94
C THR A 103 2.45 -6.38 -1.49
N ILE A 104 1.19 -6.48 -1.08
CA ILE A 104 0.70 -5.99 0.20
C ILE A 104 0.31 -7.21 1.04
N ASN A 105 1.25 -7.66 1.86
CA ASN A 105 1.09 -8.91 2.59
C ASN A 105 0.11 -8.75 3.75
N ALA A 106 -0.65 -9.81 4.00
CA ALA A 106 -1.45 -9.95 5.20
C ALA A 106 -0.60 -9.96 6.47
N SER A 107 -1.23 -9.69 7.62
CA SER A 107 -0.63 -9.96 8.93
C SER A 107 -0.27 -11.45 9.06
N THR A 108 0.79 -11.74 9.83
CA THR A 108 1.29 -13.12 9.99
C THR A 108 0.74 -13.82 11.24
N ALA A 109 -0.13 -13.14 11.98
CA ALA A 109 -0.74 -13.63 13.20
C ALA A 109 -2.14 -13.06 13.36
N ASP A 110 -2.91 -13.70 14.25
CA ASP A 110 -4.22 -13.21 14.65
C ASP A 110 -4.13 -11.76 15.15
N SER A 111 -4.90 -10.89 14.52
CA SER A 111 -4.84 -9.45 14.69
C SER A 111 -6.11 -8.85 15.31
N HIS A 112 -7.17 -9.67 15.48
CA HIS A 112 -8.52 -9.27 15.91
C HIS A 112 -8.86 -7.82 15.50
N ASP A 113 -9.17 -7.63 14.21
CA ASP A 113 -9.74 -6.41 13.62
C ASP A 113 -8.83 -5.17 13.52
N ASN A 114 -7.54 -5.27 13.87
CA ASN A 114 -6.62 -4.17 13.63
C ASN A 114 -6.09 -4.18 12.19
N PHE A 115 -6.78 -3.47 11.29
CA PHE A 115 -6.32 -3.18 9.91
C PHE A 115 -4.91 -2.57 9.86
N GLY A 116 -4.45 -1.92 10.93
CA GLY A 116 -3.07 -1.42 11.02
C GLY A 116 -2.00 -2.51 11.07
N THR A 117 -2.38 -3.77 11.27
CA THR A 117 -1.44 -4.90 11.37
C THR A 117 -1.13 -5.56 10.04
N SER A 118 -1.84 -5.29 8.95
CA SER A 118 -1.45 -5.80 7.63
C SER A 118 -0.57 -4.78 6.90
N GLY A 119 0.09 -5.22 5.84
CA GLY A 119 0.67 -4.29 4.89
C GLY A 119 -0.41 -3.36 4.35
N SER A 120 -0.09 -2.09 4.12
CA SER A 120 -1.08 -1.14 3.61
C SER A 120 -0.53 -0.13 2.62
N VAL A 121 -1.32 0.16 1.59
CA VAL A 121 -1.11 1.29 0.69
C VAL A 121 -2.29 2.25 0.81
N ASN A 122 -2.01 3.52 1.06
CA ASN A 122 -3.03 4.53 1.27
C ASN A 122 -2.84 5.72 0.31
N PHE A 123 -3.93 6.15 -0.32
CA PHE A 123 -3.98 7.32 -1.20
C PHE A 123 -4.91 8.38 -0.59
N TYR A 124 -4.40 9.59 -0.44
CA TYR A 124 -5.08 10.76 0.14
C TYR A 124 -5.08 11.94 -0.85
N ASP A 125 -5.81 13.01 -0.51
CA ASP A 125 -5.89 14.25 -1.27
C ASP A 125 -6.20 14.02 -2.76
N GLY A 126 -5.41 14.58 -3.69
CA GLY A 126 -5.51 14.39 -5.13
C GLY A 126 -4.55 13.34 -5.69
N SER A 127 -4.02 12.45 -4.84
CA SER A 127 -3.05 11.45 -5.26
C SER A 127 -3.65 10.40 -6.20
N THR A 128 -2.81 9.79 -7.03
CA THR A 128 -3.25 8.83 -8.05
C THR A 128 -2.43 7.55 -8.05
N VAL A 129 -3.06 6.42 -8.37
CA VAL A 129 -2.28 5.20 -8.67
C VAL A 129 -1.58 5.36 -10.02
N GLY A 130 -2.29 5.80 -11.07
CA GLY A 130 -1.78 5.77 -12.44
C GLY A 130 -2.17 4.47 -13.15
N ASP A 131 -1.19 3.73 -13.65
CA ASP A 131 -1.34 2.43 -14.33
C ASP A 131 -0.64 1.28 -13.58
N GLY A 132 -0.41 1.48 -12.28
CA GLY A 132 0.24 0.53 -11.39
C GLY A 132 -0.54 -0.77 -11.15
N PHE A 133 0.16 -1.71 -10.52
CA PHE A 133 -0.36 -3.03 -10.16
C PHE A 133 -0.26 -3.25 -8.65
N LEU A 134 -1.40 -3.40 -7.99
CA LEU A 134 -1.48 -3.53 -6.54
C LEU A 134 -2.21 -4.82 -6.17
N VAL A 135 -1.57 -5.65 -5.34
CA VAL A 135 -2.14 -6.92 -4.85
C VAL A 135 -2.21 -6.88 -3.34
N ALA A 136 -3.43 -6.92 -2.81
CA ALA A 136 -3.75 -7.13 -1.41
C ALA A 136 -3.92 -8.63 -1.13
N GLU A 137 -2.99 -9.22 -0.38
CA GLU A 137 -3.00 -10.65 -0.07
C GLU A 137 -3.95 -10.98 1.08
N GLY A 138 -4.60 -12.14 1.02
CA GLY A 138 -5.40 -12.66 2.13
C GLY A 138 -4.54 -13.24 3.26
N GLY A 139 -5.06 -13.21 4.48
CA GLY A 139 -4.43 -13.82 5.66
C GLY A 139 -4.32 -15.34 5.52
N MET A 140 -3.20 -15.92 5.95
CA MET A 140 -2.96 -17.37 5.91
C MET A 140 -3.22 -18.09 7.24
N VAL A 141 -3.54 -17.34 8.29
CA VAL A 141 -3.77 -17.80 9.67
C VAL A 141 -5.11 -17.27 10.15
N ALA A 142 -5.84 -18.06 10.94
CA ALA A 142 -7.11 -17.65 11.54
C ALA A 142 -7.01 -16.26 12.21
N GLY A 143 -7.91 -15.34 11.83
CA GLY A 143 -7.94 -13.97 12.38
C GLY A 143 -6.84 -13.02 11.90
N ALA A 144 -5.96 -13.46 11.00
CA ALA A 144 -5.00 -12.58 10.35
C ALA A 144 -5.72 -11.66 9.36
N ALA A 145 -5.56 -10.35 9.54
CA ALA A 145 -6.03 -9.33 8.60
C ALA A 145 -5.29 -9.46 7.26
N GLY A 146 -6.03 -9.41 6.15
CA GLY A 146 -5.49 -9.30 4.80
C GLY A 146 -4.85 -7.94 4.53
N GLY A 147 -4.02 -7.87 3.49
CA GLY A 147 -3.44 -6.63 2.99
C GLY A 147 -4.51 -5.61 2.61
N ALA A 148 -4.16 -4.32 2.66
CA ALA A 148 -5.12 -3.24 2.42
C ALA A 148 -4.65 -2.25 1.36
N ILE A 149 -5.54 -1.92 0.42
CA ILE A 149 -5.42 -0.81 -0.52
C ILE A 149 -6.56 0.16 -0.22
N SER A 150 -6.24 1.39 0.13
CA SER A 150 -7.25 2.36 0.56
C SER A 150 -7.15 3.68 -0.18
N PHE A 151 -8.30 4.18 -0.61
CA PHE A 151 -8.48 5.47 -1.27
C PHE A 151 -9.39 6.36 -0.44
N TYR A 152 -8.90 7.57 -0.17
CA TYR A 152 -9.56 8.60 0.63
C TYR A 152 -9.65 9.92 -0.14
N GLU A 153 -10.48 10.83 0.37
CA GLU A 153 -10.59 12.22 -0.10
C GLU A 153 -10.83 12.32 -1.61
N PHE A 154 -9.97 12.95 -2.41
CA PHE A 154 -10.15 13.12 -3.86
C PHE A 154 -9.27 12.18 -4.69
N SER A 155 -8.71 11.13 -4.07
CA SER A 155 -7.73 10.26 -4.71
C SER A 155 -8.35 9.42 -5.84
N ASN A 156 -7.50 8.93 -6.75
CA ASN A 156 -7.96 8.25 -7.96
C ASN A 156 -7.15 6.98 -8.29
N ALA A 157 -7.83 5.85 -8.49
CA ALA A 157 -7.20 4.59 -8.88
C ALA A 157 -6.70 4.56 -10.35
N GLY A 158 -7.02 5.55 -11.17
CA GLY A 158 -6.53 5.68 -12.55
C GLY A 158 -7.02 4.55 -13.46
N ILE A 159 -6.08 3.91 -14.14
CA ILE A 159 -6.29 2.71 -14.98
C ILE A 159 -5.61 1.48 -14.37
N ALA A 160 -5.39 1.49 -13.06
CA ALA A 160 -4.66 0.45 -12.35
C ALA A 160 -5.32 -0.94 -12.44
N LEU A 161 -4.51 -1.96 -12.17
CA LEU A 161 -4.99 -3.28 -11.79
C LEU A 161 -4.93 -3.42 -10.27
N LEU A 162 -6.10 -3.57 -9.65
CA LEU A 162 -6.25 -3.74 -8.21
C LEU A 162 -6.76 -5.16 -7.94
N VAL A 163 -6.03 -5.92 -7.12
CA VAL A 163 -6.38 -7.30 -6.79
C VAL A 163 -6.54 -7.47 -5.29
N ALA A 164 -7.63 -8.09 -4.85
CA ALA A 164 -7.83 -8.54 -3.48
C ALA A 164 -8.01 -10.06 -3.43
N ASN A 165 -7.01 -10.75 -2.88
CA ASN A 165 -7.02 -12.20 -2.76
C ASN A 165 -7.75 -12.65 -1.49
N GLY A 166 -8.47 -13.77 -1.57
CA GLY A 166 -9.10 -14.39 -0.42
C GLY A 166 -8.09 -14.95 0.59
N GLY A 167 -8.48 -14.94 1.86
CA GLY A 167 -7.77 -15.57 2.95
C GLY A 167 -7.85 -17.09 2.93
N GLN A 168 -6.96 -17.71 3.69
CA GLN A 168 -6.85 -19.15 3.85
C GLN A 168 -6.78 -19.51 5.34
N ASN A 169 -7.17 -20.74 5.68
CA ASN A 169 -7.12 -21.26 7.06
C ASN A 169 -7.83 -20.36 8.10
N GLY A 170 -8.91 -19.67 7.68
CA GLY A 170 -9.66 -18.73 8.52
C GLY A 170 -9.06 -17.32 8.62
N GLY A 171 -8.01 -17.01 7.86
CA GLY A 171 -7.55 -15.63 7.67
C GLY A 171 -8.54 -14.83 6.84
N LEU A 172 -8.50 -13.50 6.99
CA LEU A 172 -9.38 -12.58 6.28
C LEU A 172 -8.85 -12.30 4.88
N GLY A 173 -9.74 -12.12 3.91
CA GLY A 173 -9.41 -11.64 2.58
C GLY A 173 -8.71 -10.28 2.56
N GLY A 174 -7.96 -10.03 1.49
CA GLY A 174 -7.44 -8.71 1.16
C GLY A 174 -8.59 -7.71 0.94
N VAL A 175 -8.30 -6.44 1.18
CA VAL A 175 -9.31 -5.37 1.13
C VAL A 175 -8.87 -4.27 0.17
N ILE A 176 -9.78 -3.91 -0.73
CA ILE A 176 -9.73 -2.65 -1.48
C ILE A 176 -10.84 -1.77 -0.94
N SER A 177 -10.51 -0.57 -0.48
CA SER A 177 -11.49 0.38 0.05
C SER A 177 -11.46 1.69 -0.72
N ILE A 178 -12.61 2.10 -1.25
CA ILE A 178 -12.80 3.41 -1.88
C ILE A 178 -13.83 4.17 -1.06
N SER A 179 -13.45 5.34 -0.55
CA SER A 179 -14.28 6.10 0.40
C SER A 179 -14.23 7.61 0.15
N SER A 180 -15.06 8.36 0.91
CA SER A 180 -15.15 9.82 0.85
C SER A 180 -15.52 10.40 -0.52
N GLN A 181 -14.60 10.99 -1.28
CA GLN A 181 -14.85 11.53 -2.63
C GLN A 181 -13.93 10.87 -3.66
N ALA A 182 -13.29 9.76 -3.28
CA ALA A 182 -12.32 9.09 -4.10
C ALA A 182 -13.00 8.37 -5.26
N SER A 183 -12.24 8.11 -6.32
CA SER A 183 -12.74 7.46 -7.52
C SER A 183 -11.91 6.22 -7.86
N GLY A 184 -12.59 5.14 -8.22
CA GLY A 184 -11.97 3.97 -8.82
C GLY A 184 -11.53 4.19 -10.28
N GLY A 185 -11.80 5.37 -10.85
CA GLY A 185 -11.41 5.72 -12.21
C GLY A 185 -11.92 4.71 -13.23
N THR A 186 -11.01 4.23 -14.07
CA THR A 186 -11.25 3.13 -15.01
C THR A 186 -10.40 1.90 -14.65
N ALA A 187 -10.07 1.73 -13.37
CA ALA A 187 -9.30 0.61 -12.88
C ALA A 187 -10.00 -0.73 -13.16
N ARG A 188 -9.20 -1.77 -13.38
CA ARG A 188 -9.64 -3.17 -13.35
C ARG A 188 -9.52 -3.65 -11.90
N VAL A 189 -10.64 -4.09 -11.34
CA VAL A 189 -10.69 -4.62 -9.98
C VAL A 189 -10.96 -6.11 -10.05
N GLU A 190 -10.10 -6.91 -9.42
CA GLU A 190 -10.25 -8.37 -9.31
C GLU A 190 -10.35 -8.74 -7.83
N ILE A 191 -11.45 -9.37 -7.42
CA ILE A 191 -11.68 -9.79 -6.04
C ILE A 191 -11.99 -11.29 -5.98
N PHE A 192 -11.28 -12.02 -5.12
CA PHE A 192 -11.36 -13.49 -5.08
C PHE A 192 -11.71 -14.00 -3.68
N GLY A 193 -12.55 -15.04 -3.59
CA GLY A 193 -12.91 -15.68 -2.33
C GLY A 193 -13.62 -14.75 -1.35
N ASP A 194 -13.02 -14.50 -0.19
CA ASP A 194 -13.48 -13.47 0.78
C ASP A 194 -12.73 -12.14 0.64
N GLY A 195 -11.91 -11.98 -0.41
CA GLY A 195 -11.35 -10.70 -0.83
C GLY A 195 -12.47 -9.70 -1.12
N THR A 196 -12.32 -8.47 -0.64
CA THR A 196 -13.45 -7.53 -0.54
C THR A 196 -13.14 -6.18 -1.18
N LEU A 197 -14.07 -5.68 -2.00
CA LEU A 197 -14.17 -4.29 -2.40
C LEU A 197 -15.19 -3.58 -1.49
N VAL A 198 -14.74 -2.56 -0.77
CA VAL A 198 -15.55 -1.74 0.14
C VAL A 198 -15.80 -0.38 -0.48
N THR A 199 -17.07 0.00 -0.59
CA THR A 199 -17.55 1.26 -1.19
C THR A 199 -18.44 2.08 -0.25
N ASN A 200 -18.36 1.78 1.04
CA ASN A 200 -19.19 2.42 2.06
C ASN A 200 -18.99 3.94 2.11
N GLY A 201 -20.11 4.67 2.22
CA GLY A 201 -20.10 6.13 2.38
C GLY A 201 -20.05 6.93 1.08
N ILE A 202 -20.05 6.26 -0.08
CA ILE A 202 -20.15 6.91 -1.40
C ILE A 202 -21.35 6.39 -2.18
N ALA A 203 -22.13 7.32 -2.74
CA ALA A 203 -23.42 7.01 -3.38
C ALA A 203 -23.27 6.22 -4.70
N SER A 204 -22.09 6.28 -5.32
CA SER A 204 -21.75 5.55 -6.52
C SER A 204 -20.23 5.51 -6.66
N VAL A 205 -19.68 4.36 -7.02
CA VAL A 205 -18.26 4.19 -7.35
C VAL A 205 -18.14 3.89 -8.82
N VAL A 206 -17.29 4.66 -9.50
CA VAL A 206 -16.93 4.39 -10.88
C VAL A 206 -15.63 3.59 -10.88
N ILE A 207 -15.68 2.42 -11.51
CA ILE A 207 -14.55 1.55 -11.84
C ILE A 207 -14.65 1.15 -13.31
N GLY A 208 -13.55 0.71 -13.91
CA GLY A 208 -13.53 0.27 -15.31
C GLY A 208 -14.13 -1.13 -15.49
N SER A 209 -13.79 -2.06 -14.60
CA SER A 209 -14.32 -3.43 -14.59
C SER A 209 -14.19 -4.06 -13.21
N LEU A 210 -15.07 -5.02 -12.92
CA LEU A 210 -15.02 -5.86 -11.72
C LEU A 210 -15.07 -7.33 -12.15
N GLU A 211 -14.10 -8.11 -11.70
CA GLU A 211 -13.98 -9.54 -11.99
C GLU A 211 -13.73 -10.36 -10.71
N GLY A 212 -14.00 -11.66 -10.79
CA GLY A 212 -13.80 -12.61 -9.69
C GLY A 212 -15.08 -13.02 -8.95
N ASP A 213 -14.90 -13.71 -7.82
CA ASP A 213 -15.96 -14.30 -6.99
C ASP A 213 -15.99 -13.75 -5.55
N GLY A 214 -15.26 -12.65 -5.32
CA GLY A 214 -15.17 -11.94 -4.04
C GLY A 214 -16.41 -11.17 -3.62
N ILE A 215 -16.24 -10.34 -2.60
CA ILE A 215 -17.32 -9.62 -1.93
C ILE A 215 -17.29 -8.13 -2.30
N LEU A 216 -18.44 -7.59 -2.69
CA LEU A 216 -18.67 -6.14 -2.84
C LEU A 216 -19.63 -5.68 -1.75
N ILE A 217 -19.20 -4.70 -0.94
CA ILE A 217 -20.00 -4.11 0.14
C ILE A 217 -19.98 -2.59 0.15
#